data_AF-A0A538U3V3-F1
#
_entry.id   AF-A0A538U3V3-F1
#
_cell.length_a   1.000
_cell.length_b   1.000
_cell.length_c   1.000
_cell.angle_alpha   90.00
_cell.angle_beta   90.00
_cell.angle_gamma   90.00
#
_symmetry.space_group_name_H-M   'P 1'
#
loop_
_entity.id
_entity.type
_entity.pdbx_description
1 polymer ?
#
loop_
_entity_poly.entity_id
_entity_poly.type
_entity_poly.pdbx_seq_one_letter_code
_entity_poly.pdbx_strand_id
1 'polypeptide(L)'
;MPSRPDEPVFAPYGDTRIFYPCNDQIRRSLRAREPIPMRGTNLAHCEGPSVSKPTQTFNFYLLQGVLMRLLSLVLSALVGTSLAASSALALSLESAGNYAAVALNGQLKTTISSGGTVVNGDIYVGNNPSANPDLDFSGGGQINGTIYADPNATINLSGGSTATGGTIFLSSAASNQVETDVNAYLSQVSVLSADQSIGAVSGSTTIFASQSGLTVVDATSFNLQGGSTLTVSGTASDTFIIRVSGTLTTGGNSNIALDGGVTASNVVFVVANDITMSGGTIDGIFLSSGGNITLSAGVHNGAYILAGDGKQLKFQSAPTVNFVGGPPAVPVPEPSAALVFGMGLFVVSRLPRRAR
;
A
#
# COMPACT_ATOMS: atom_id res chain seq x y z
N MET A 1 -14.70 -37.29 62.85
CA MET A 1 -14.34 -38.19 61.73
C MET A 1 -15.64 -38.54 61.01
N PRO A 2 -15.73 -38.32 59.69
CA PRO A 2 -14.97 -39.14 58.74
C PRO A 2 -14.08 -38.34 57.78
N SER A 3 -13.02 -39.05 57.42
CA SER A 3 -11.95 -38.84 56.45
C SER A 3 -12.45 -38.52 55.04
N ARG A 4 -11.85 -37.49 54.43
CA ARG A 4 -11.90 -37.28 52.97
C ARG A 4 -10.57 -37.72 52.32
N PRO A 5 -10.64 -38.19 51.07
CA PRO A 5 -9.66 -39.08 50.48
C PRO A 5 -8.52 -38.33 49.77
N ASP A 6 -7.33 -38.89 49.96
CA ASP A 6 -6.18 -39.05 49.05
C ASP A 6 -6.04 -38.08 47.87
N GLU A 7 -5.03 -37.21 48.00
CA GLU A 7 -4.41 -36.45 46.92
C GLU A 7 -3.69 -37.37 45.92
N PRO A 8 -3.82 -37.15 44.60
CA PRO A 8 -2.99 -37.84 43.63
C PRO A 8 -1.56 -37.27 43.59
N VAL A 9 -0.61 -38.15 43.90
CA VAL A 9 0.84 -37.97 43.76
C VAL A 9 1.20 -37.78 42.28
N PHE A 10 1.75 -36.61 41.93
CA PHE A 10 2.36 -36.36 40.63
C PHE A 10 3.71 -37.09 40.51
N ALA A 11 3.80 -38.05 39.60
CA ALA A 11 5.06 -38.65 39.17
C ALA A 11 5.69 -37.83 38.03
N PRO A 12 7.03 -37.61 38.02
CA PRO A 12 7.71 -36.94 36.92
C PRO A 12 7.97 -37.92 35.78
N TYR A 13 7.37 -37.67 34.62
CA TYR A 13 7.60 -38.47 33.40
C TYR A 13 8.48 -37.71 32.40
N GLY A 14 9.63 -38.30 32.07
CA GLY A 14 10.05 -38.49 30.68
C GLY A 14 10.84 -37.38 29.99
N ASP A 15 12.15 -37.37 30.20
CA ASP A 15 13.18 -36.80 29.33
C ASP A 15 13.06 -37.40 27.90
N THR A 16 12.52 -36.63 26.95
CA THR A 16 12.52 -36.98 25.52
C THR A 16 13.51 -36.09 24.78
N ARG A 17 14.73 -36.62 24.62
CA ARG A 17 15.78 -36.03 23.80
C ARG A 17 15.45 -36.21 22.33
N ILE A 18 15.20 -35.10 21.64
CA ILE A 18 15.10 -35.05 20.19
C ILE A 18 16.52 -34.99 19.62
N PHE A 19 16.94 -36.06 18.96
CA PHE A 19 18.12 -36.10 18.10
C PHE A 19 17.83 -35.35 16.79
N TYR A 20 18.58 -34.29 16.50
CA TYR A 20 18.71 -33.76 15.15
C TYR A 20 19.97 -34.34 14.49
N PRO A 21 19.88 -34.94 13.29
CA PRO A 21 21.05 -35.33 12.55
C PRO A 21 21.78 -34.09 11.99
N CYS A 22 23.08 -34.08 12.25
CA CYS A 22 24.09 -33.23 11.65
C CYS A 22 24.06 -33.43 10.11
N ASN A 23 23.84 -32.36 9.35
CA ASN A 23 24.21 -32.35 7.93
C ASN A 23 25.19 -31.21 7.70
N ASP A 24 26.44 -31.59 7.92
CA ASP A 24 27.64 -30.89 7.45
C ASP A 24 27.85 -31.22 5.98
N GLN A 25 28.71 -30.45 5.30
CA GLN A 25 29.10 -30.53 3.87
C GLN A 25 28.26 -29.68 2.89
N ILE A 26 28.74 -28.47 2.60
CA ILE A 26 29.52 -28.18 1.38
C ILE A 26 30.10 -26.77 1.50
N ARG A 27 31.40 -26.73 1.83
CA ARG A 27 32.29 -25.60 1.52
C ARG A 27 32.76 -25.75 0.07
N ARG A 28 32.52 -24.76 -0.79
CA ARG A 28 33.34 -24.44 -1.97
C ARG A 28 33.33 -22.92 -2.16
N SER A 29 34.35 -22.24 -1.64
CA SER A 29 35.58 -21.82 -2.35
C SER A 29 35.37 -20.62 -3.28
N LEU A 30 35.67 -19.44 -2.72
CA LEU A 30 36.43 -18.34 -3.34
C LEU A 30 36.84 -18.55 -4.81
N ARG A 31 36.43 -17.65 -5.71
CA ARG A 31 37.33 -17.04 -6.70
C ARG A 31 36.91 -15.61 -7.01
N ALA A 32 37.77 -14.68 -6.61
CA ALA A 32 37.92 -13.39 -7.26
C ALA A 32 38.24 -13.59 -8.75
N ARG A 33 37.60 -12.81 -9.63
CA ARG A 33 38.07 -12.60 -11.00
C ARG A 33 38.42 -11.13 -11.17
N GLU A 34 39.69 -10.94 -11.49
CA GLU A 34 40.34 -9.70 -11.88
C GLU A 34 39.79 -9.13 -13.22
N PRO A 35 40.02 -7.84 -13.48
CA PRO A 35 39.61 -7.17 -14.72
C PRO A 35 40.50 -7.53 -15.92
N ILE A 36 39.87 -7.72 -17.09
CA ILE A 36 40.53 -7.97 -18.37
C ILE A 36 40.89 -6.63 -19.03
N PRO A 37 42.15 -6.37 -19.38
CA PRO A 37 42.53 -5.25 -20.25
C PRO A 37 42.34 -5.62 -21.73
N MET A 38 41.57 -4.81 -22.47
CA MET A 38 41.50 -4.92 -23.94
C MET A 38 42.77 -4.31 -24.56
N ARG A 39 43.55 -5.18 -25.20
CA ARG A 39 44.72 -4.85 -26.01
C ARG A 39 44.30 -4.88 -27.49
N GLY A 40 44.62 -3.82 -28.21
CA GLY A 40 44.32 -3.70 -29.64
C GLY A 40 45.17 -4.61 -30.52
N THR A 41 44.63 -4.89 -31.70
CA THR A 41 45.38 -5.32 -32.89
C THR A 41 44.75 -4.73 -34.13
N ASN A 42 45.57 -3.99 -34.87
CA ASN A 42 45.45 -3.71 -36.30
C ASN A 42 45.30 -5.00 -37.11
N LEU A 43 44.64 -4.93 -38.28
CA LEU A 43 44.99 -5.58 -39.56
C LEU A 43 43.73 -5.90 -40.37
N ALA A 44 43.54 -5.19 -41.47
CA ALA A 44 43.73 -5.76 -42.82
C ALA A 44 42.90 -4.96 -43.84
N HIS A 45 43.61 -4.10 -44.55
CA HIS A 45 43.23 -3.47 -45.81
C HIS A 45 43.18 -4.55 -46.90
N CYS A 46 42.00 -4.80 -47.47
CA CYS A 46 41.84 -5.60 -48.68
C CYS A 46 41.16 -4.73 -49.74
N GLU A 47 41.96 -4.26 -50.69
CA GLU A 47 41.52 -3.66 -51.95
C GLU A 47 40.89 -4.74 -52.84
N GLY A 48 39.67 -4.46 -53.31
CA GLY A 48 38.93 -5.27 -54.26
C GLY A 48 38.42 -4.40 -55.42
N PRO A 49 38.21 -5.00 -56.60
CA PRO A 49 38.38 -4.35 -57.90
C PRO A 49 37.30 -3.33 -58.28
N SER A 50 37.76 -2.35 -59.06
CA SER A 50 37.01 -1.26 -59.69
C SER A 50 35.97 -1.77 -60.69
N VAL A 51 34.71 -1.80 -60.24
CA VAL A 51 33.55 -2.00 -61.12
C VAL A 51 33.12 -0.64 -61.69
N SER A 52 33.28 -0.47 -63.00
CA SER A 52 32.78 0.68 -63.77
C SER A 52 31.25 0.74 -63.68
N LYS A 53 30.73 1.70 -62.93
CA LYS A 53 29.28 1.92 -62.79
C LYS A 53 28.72 2.56 -64.07
N PRO A 54 27.65 2.02 -64.65
CA PRO A 54 26.95 2.66 -65.75
C PRO A 54 26.29 3.96 -65.25
N THR A 55 26.56 5.05 -65.96
CA THR A 55 25.92 6.35 -65.75
C THR A 55 24.45 6.24 -66.13
N GLN A 56 23.60 5.85 -65.17
CA GLN A 56 22.16 6.02 -65.29
C GLN A 56 21.80 7.43 -64.83
N THR A 57 21.47 8.28 -65.81
CA THR A 57 20.77 9.56 -65.60
C THR A 57 19.36 9.26 -65.11
N PHE A 58 19.23 8.99 -63.81
CA PHE A 58 17.95 8.91 -63.13
C PHE A 58 17.35 10.31 -63.02
N ASN A 59 16.13 10.47 -63.52
CA ASN A 59 15.35 11.70 -63.50
C ASN A 59 15.20 12.25 -62.05
N PHE A 60 16.04 13.22 -61.69
CA PHE A 60 16.10 13.83 -60.36
C PHE A 60 14.78 14.50 -59.92
N TYR A 61 13.92 14.86 -60.86
CA TYR A 61 12.66 15.56 -60.60
C TYR A 61 11.55 14.67 -60.03
N LEU A 62 11.54 13.36 -60.33
CA LEU A 62 10.51 12.44 -59.83
C LEU A 62 10.80 12.00 -58.37
N LEU A 63 12.08 11.88 -58.01
CA LEU A 63 12.50 11.50 -56.65
C LEU A 63 12.29 12.64 -55.65
N GLN A 64 12.48 13.91 -56.04
CA GLN A 64 12.21 15.05 -55.17
C GLN A 64 10.72 15.23 -54.86
N GLY A 65 9.82 14.95 -55.80
CA GLY A 65 8.37 15.03 -55.58
C GLY A 65 7.86 13.98 -54.59
N VAL A 66 8.40 12.75 -54.66
CA VAL A 66 8.03 11.66 -53.75
C VAL A 66 8.62 11.88 -52.35
N LEU A 67 9.86 12.35 -52.25
CA LEU A 67 10.52 12.62 -50.97
C LEU A 67 9.84 13.77 -50.20
N MET A 68 9.39 14.83 -50.89
CA MET A 68 8.64 15.94 -50.28
C MET A 68 7.24 15.51 -49.80
N ARG A 69 6.57 14.60 -50.52
CA ARG A 69 5.27 14.06 -50.10
C ARG A 69 5.39 13.09 -48.91
N LEU A 70 6.44 12.27 -48.85
CA LEU A 70 6.73 11.43 -47.68
C LEU A 70 7.12 12.26 -46.45
N LEU A 71 7.89 13.34 -46.63
CA LEU A 71 8.25 14.24 -45.53
C LEU A 71 7.03 15.02 -44.99
N SER A 72 6.11 15.42 -45.88
CA SER A 72 4.82 16.02 -45.50
C SER A 72 3.96 15.06 -44.69
N LEU A 73 3.90 13.77 -45.06
CA LEU A 73 3.07 12.77 -44.38
C LEU A 73 3.61 12.45 -42.98
N VAL A 74 4.94 12.35 -42.84
CA VAL A 74 5.62 12.11 -41.55
C VAL A 74 5.49 13.33 -40.62
N LEU A 75 5.48 14.55 -41.16
CA LEU A 75 5.33 15.77 -40.35
C LEU A 75 3.89 15.98 -39.87
N SER A 76 2.87 15.60 -40.65
CA SER A 76 1.47 15.61 -40.19
C SER A 76 1.14 14.50 -39.19
N ALA A 77 1.89 13.40 -39.18
CA ALA A 77 1.74 12.35 -38.17
C ALA A 77 2.35 12.73 -36.80
N LEU A 78 3.23 13.74 -36.74
CA LEU A 78 3.94 14.13 -35.52
C LEU A 78 3.26 15.28 -34.74
N VAL A 79 2.32 16.02 -35.35
CA VAL A 79 1.64 17.17 -34.72
C VAL A 79 0.25 16.78 -34.16
N GLY A 80 -0.17 15.53 -34.36
CA GLY A 80 -1.47 15.01 -33.92
C GLY A 80 -1.46 14.32 -32.56
N THR A 81 -0.42 14.45 -31.73
CA THR A 81 -0.48 13.95 -30.35
C THR A 81 -1.39 14.87 -29.54
N SER A 82 -2.68 14.53 -29.53
CA SER A 82 -3.64 15.07 -28.58
C SER A 82 -3.01 15.04 -27.19
N LEU A 83 -2.80 16.22 -26.63
CA LEU A 83 -2.50 16.40 -25.23
C LEU A 83 -3.75 15.94 -24.48
N ALA A 84 -3.84 14.64 -24.20
CA ALA A 84 -4.79 14.15 -23.24
C ALA A 84 -4.49 14.94 -21.96
N ALA A 85 -5.44 15.78 -21.55
CA ALA A 85 -5.38 16.41 -20.25
C ALA A 85 -5.15 15.26 -19.26
N SER A 86 -3.99 15.25 -18.61
CA SER A 86 -3.71 14.30 -17.56
C SER A 86 -4.73 14.60 -16.49
N SER A 87 -5.81 13.82 -16.39
CA SER A 87 -6.74 13.98 -15.29
C SER A 87 -5.93 13.91 -14.01
N ALA A 88 -5.95 14.99 -13.21
CA ALA A 88 -5.33 15.01 -11.90
C ALA A 88 -5.68 13.69 -11.20
N LEU A 89 -4.65 12.89 -10.90
CA LEU A 89 -4.83 11.62 -10.20
C LEU A 89 -5.44 11.98 -8.86
N ALA A 90 -6.70 11.61 -8.65
CA ALA A 90 -7.32 11.79 -7.36
C ALA A 90 -6.87 10.64 -6.46
N LEU A 91 -6.27 10.95 -5.33
CA LEU A 91 -5.89 9.92 -4.37
C LEU A 91 -7.17 9.44 -3.67
N SER A 92 -7.56 8.19 -3.91
CA SER A 92 -8.80 7.60 -3.41
C SER A 92 -8.61 6.11 -3.16
N LEU A 93 -9.23 5.61 -2.09
CA LEU A 93 -9.33 4.16 -1.81
C LEU A 93 -10.48 3.50 -2.59
N GLU A 94 -11.28 4.29 -3.33
CA GLU A 94 -12.40 3.86 -4.15
C GLU A 94 -13.29 2.80 -3.45
N SER A 95 -13.41 1.59 -4.00
CA SER A 95 -14.29 0.57 -3.45
C SER A 95 -13.88 0.13 -2.04
N ALA A 96 -12.59 0.13 -1.73
CA ALA A 96 -12.06 -0.21 -0.41
C ALA A 96 -12.38 0.86 0.66
N GLY A 97 -12.65 2.10 0.23
CA GLY A 97 -13.03 3.21 1.10
C GLY A 97 -14.44 3.09 1.70
N ASN A 98 -15.18 2.02 1.44
CA ASN A 98 -16.55 1.81 1.95
C ASN A 98 -16.63 0.89 3.18
N TYR A 99 -15.50 0.34 3.65
CA TYR A 99 -15.47 -0.65 4.71
C TYR A 99 -14.71 -0.16 5.94
N ALA A 100 -15.20 -0.51 7.12
CA ALA A 100 -14.52 -0.31 8.41
C ALA A 100 -13.28 -1.20 8.56
N ALA A 101 -13.30 -2.37 7.94
CA ALA A 101 -12.19 -3.31 7.93
C ALA A 101 -12.09 -4.00 6.57
N VAL A 102 -10.88 -4.11 6.04
CA VAL A 102 -10.57 -4.76 4.77
C VAL A 102 -9.39 -5.70 4.99
N ALA A 103 -9.51 -6.97 4.61
CA ALA A 103 -8.38 -7.89 4.50
C ALA A 103 -8.33 -8.45 3.08
N LEU A 104 -7.30 -8.13 2.29
CA LEU A 104 -7.24 -8.49 0.86
C LEU A 104 -6.75 -9.92 0.63
N ASN A 105 -5.52 -10.20 1.04
CA ASN A 105 -4.83 -11.48 0.86
C ASN A 105 -4.30 -12.01 2.21
N GLY A 106 -4.95 -11.62 3.30
CA GLY A 106 -4.60 -11.97 4.66
C GLY A 106 -5.77 -12.64 5.37
N GLN A 107 -5.50 -13.22 6.53
CA GLN A 107 -6.57 -13.73 7.38
C GLN A 107 -7.18 -12.55 8.17
N LEU A 108 -8.48 -12.32 8.04
CA LEU A 108 -9.22 -11.48 8.98
C LEU A 108 -9.52 -12.30 10.25
N LYS A 109 -8.48 -12.54 11.06
CA LYS A 109 -8.64 -13.33 12.26
C LYS A 109 -9.18 -12.48 13.41
N THR A 110 -10.49 -12.50 13.60
CA THR A 110 -11.09 -11.87 14.77
C THR A 110 -11.18 -12.85 15.94
N THR A 111 -10.05 -13.15 16.56
CA THR A 111 -10.07 -13.89 17.84
C THR A 111 -10.52 -12.97 18.96
N ILE A 112 -11.83 -12.88 19.18
CA ILE A 112 -12.39 -12.21 20.35
C ILE A 112 -12.20 -13.15 21.53
N SER A 113 -11.08 -12.99 22.24
CA SER A 113 -10.84 -13.69 23.50
C SER A 113 -11.70 -13.16 24.65
N SER A 114 -12.43 -12.05 24.46
CA SER A 114 -13.25 -11.41 25.50
C SER A 114 -14.37 -10.59 24.85
N GLY A 115 -15.59 -11.13 24.92
CA GLY A 115 -16.79 -10.64 24.23
C GLY A 115 -17.07 -9.16 24.45
N GLY A 116 -17.32 -8.46 23.35
CA GLY A 116 -17.59 -7.02 23.34
C GLY A 116 -16.97 -6.25 22.18
N THR A 117 -16.31 -6.89 21.22
CA THR A 117 -15.87 -6.21 19.99
C THR A 117 -17.09 -5.68 19.26
N VAL A 118 -17.09 -4.39 18.94
CA VAL A 118 -18.14 -3.75 18.14
C VAL A 118 -17.51 -3.13 16.91
N VAL A 119 -18.01 -3.46 15.73
CA VAL A 119 -17.62 -2.83 14.46
C VAL A 119 -18.84 -2.13 13.88
N ASN A 120 -18.88 -0.80 13.92
CA ASN A 120 -19.92 0.03 13.36
C ASN A 120 -19.59 0.39 11.91
N GLY A 121 -19.84 -0.55 11.01
CA GLY A 121 -19.63 -0.41 9.56
C GLY A 121 -19.53 -1.76 8.88
N ASP A 122 -19.49 -1.72 7.55
CA ASP A 122 -19.33 -2.92 6.72
C ASP A 122 -17.87 -3.40 6.75
N ILE A 123 -17.65 -4.69 6.52
CA ILE A 123 -16.29 -5.26 6.43
C ILE A 123 -16.13 -6.01 5.11
N TYR A 124 -14.90 -6.03 4.58
CA TYR A 124 -14.53 -6.83 3.42
C TYR A 124 -13.52 -7.91 3.80
N VAL A 125 -13.79 -9.14 3.37
CA VAL A 125 -12.94 -10.32 3.57
C VAL A 125 -12.57 -10.90 2.21
N GLY A 126 -11.31 -10.74 1.81
CA GLY A 126 -10.74 -11.38 0.64
C GLY A 126 -10.45 -12.86 0.89
N ASN A 127 -10.10 -13.57 -0.19
CA ASN A 127 -9.77 -14.99 -0.13
C ASN A 127 -8.28 -15.16 0.17
N ASN A 128 -7.96 -15.86 1.27
CA ASN A 128 -6.61 -16.26 1.60
C ASN A 128 -6.50 -17.80 1.56
N PRO A 129 -5.92 -18.38 0.50
CA PRO A 129 -5.83 -19.84 0.36
C PRO A 129 -4.94 -20.49 1.45
N SER A 130 -4.14 -19.70 2.17
CA SER A 130 -3.28 -20.17 3.27
C SER A 130 -3.97 -20.11 4.64
N ALA A 131 -5.14 -19.47 4.74
CA ALA A 131 -5.92 -19.38 5.97
C ALA A 131 -7.18 -20.24 5.89
N ASN A 132 -7.59 -20.80 7.03
CA ASN A 132 -8.87 -21.47 7.17
C ASN A 132 -9.33 -21.35 8.63
N PRO A 133 -10.37 -20.55 8.94
CA PRO A 133 -11.17 -19.73 8.01
C PRO A 133 -10.50 -18.38 7.67
N ASP A 134 -10.95 -17.72 6.59
CA ASP A 134 -10.54 -16.36 6.20
C ASP A 134 -11.03 -15.31 7.19
N LEU A 135 -12.28 -15.45 7.64
CA LEU A 135 -12.83 -14.74 8.79
C LEU A 135 -13.19 -15.73 9.91
N ASP A 136 -12.53 -15.60 11.05
CA ASP A 136 -12.94 -16.23 12.30
C ASP A 136 -13.48 -15.15 13.24
N PHE A 137 -14.80 -15.04 13.42
CA PHE A 137 -15.47 -14.10 14.32
C PHE A 137 -16.18 -14.89 15.42
N SER A 138 -15.47 -15.13 16.51
CA SER A 138 -15.94 -15.90 17.68
C SER A 138 -16.10 -15.00 18.91
N GLY A 139 -16.64 -15.50 20.02
CA GLY A 139 -16.56 -14.83 21.33
C GLY A 139 -17.59 -13.72 21.62
N GLY A 140 -18.61 -13.53 20.78
CA GLY A 140 -19.77 -12.68 21.10
C GLY A 140 -19.62 -11.22 20.68
N GLY A 141 -18.85 -10.94 19.63
CA GLY A 141 -18.76 -9.60 19.04
C GLY A 141 -19.96 -9.26 18.14
N GLN A 142 -20.06 -7.99 17.78
CA GLN A 142 -21.12 -7.48 16.91
C GLN A 142 -20.53 -6.65 15.78
N ILE A 143 -20.90 -6.99 14.55
CA ILE A 143 -20.69 -6.16 13.37
C ILE A 143 -22.03 -5.49 13.05
N ASN A 144 -22.14 -4.19 13.32
CA ASN A 144 -23.27 -3.33 12.98
C ASN A 144 -23.18 -2.91 11.51
N GLY A 145 -23.13 -3.90 10.64
CA GLY A 145 -22.95 -3.76 9.20
C GLY A 145 -23.05 -5.12 8.51
N THR A 146 -22.64 -5.16 7.25
CA THR A 146 -22.64 -6.32 6.37
C THR A 146 -21.23 -6.84 6.18
N ILE A 147 -21.08 -8.17 6.17
CA ILE A 147 -19.82 -8.82 5.79
C ILE A 147 -19.86 -9.04 4.28
N TYR A 148 -19.03 -8.31 3.54
CA TYR A 148 -18.77 -8.58 2.13
C TYR A 148 -17.58 -9.52 2.01
N ALA A 149 -17.72 -10.59 1.26
CA ALA A 149 -16.70 -11.62 1.17
C ALA A 149 -16.37 -11.94 -0.30
N ASP A 150 -15.11 -12.25 -0.58
CA ASP A 150 -14.73 -12.91 -1.83
C ASP A 150 -15.53 -14.21 -2.00
N PRO A 151 -15.97 -14.56 -3.22
CA PRO A 151 -16.78 -15.77 -3.43
C PRO A 151 -16.10 -17.08 -2.99
N ASN A 152 -14.78 -17.09 -2.78
CA ASN A 152 -14.05 -18.25 -2.26
C ASN A 152 -13.66 -18.12 -0.78
N ALA A 153 -13.96 -16.98 -0.13
CA ALA A 153 -13.63 -16.78 1.28
C ALA A 153 -14.50 -17.67 2.19
N THR A 154 -13.90 -18.13 3.27
CA THR A 154 -14.49 -18.98 4.30
C THR A 154 -14.79 -18.15 5.55
N ILE A 155 -16.06 -18.11 5.94
CA ILE A 155 -16.54 -17.27 7.05
C ILE A 155 -17.04 -18.16 8.20
N ASN A 156 -16.46 -17.97 9.39
CA ASN A 156 -16.90 -18.62 10.62
C ASN A 156 -17.41 -17.57 11.62
N LEU A 157 -18.73 -17.54 11.84
CA LEU A 157 -19.36 -16.73 12.90
C LEU A 157 -19.80 -17.68 14.02
N SER A 158 -19.19 -17.57 15.20
CA SER A 158 -19.45 -18.47 16.33
C SER A 158 -19.44 -17.76 17.68
N GLY A 159 -19.71 -18.49 18.76
CA GLY A 159 -19.64 -17.95 20.12
C GLY A 159 -20.61 -16.80 20.42
N GLY A 160 -21.75 -16.75 19.73
CA GLY A 160 -22.75 -15.68 19.87
C GLY A 160 -22.44 -14.42 19.07
N SER A 161 -21.41 -14.44 18.22
CA SER A 161 -21.06 -13.29 17.41
C SER A 161 -22.06 -13.07 16.28
N THR A 162 -22.33 -11.82 15.93
CA THR A 162 -23.37 -11.47 14.95
C THR A 162 -22.91 -10.41 13.96
N ALA A 163 -23.50 -10.42 12.76
CA ALA A 163 -23.43 -9.34 11.79
C ALA A 163 -24.85 -8.94 11.40
N THR A 164 -25.22 -7.67 11.62
CA THR A 164 -26.60 -7.19 11.44
C THR A 164 -27.07 -7.31 9.99
N GLY A 165 -26.19 -7.04 9.03
CA GLY A 165 -26.46 -7.17 7.60
C GLY A 165 -26.24 -8.58 7.03
N GLY A 166 -25.79 -9.53 7.86
CA GLY A 166 -25.40 -10.88 7.42
C GLY A 166 -24.13 -10.89 6.57
N THR A 167 -24.02 -11.89 5.71
CA THR A 167 -22.87 -12.09 4.81
C THR A 167 -23.33 -12.06 3.35
N ILE A 168 -22.66 -11.25 2.52
CA ILE A 168 -22.86 -11.17 1.07
C ILE A 168 -21.56 -11.58 0.38
N PHE A 169 -21.63 -12.63 -0.43
CA PHE A 169 -20.53 -13.01 -1.31
C PHE A 169 -20.57 -12.16 -2.58
N LEU A 170 -19.48 -11.46 -2.85
CA LEU A 170 -19.32 -10.63 -4.03
C LEU A 170 -19.03 -11.47 -5.27
N SER A 171 -19.08 -10.84 -6.44
CA SER A 171 -18.52 -11.46 -7.65
C SER A 171 -17.00 -11.34 -7.64
N SER A 172 -16.28 -12.25 -8.29
CA SER A 172 -14.81 -12.16 -8.40
C SER A 172 -14.34 -10.83 -9.02
N ALA A 173 -15.12 -10.24 -9.93
CA ALA A 173 -14.79 -8.94 -10.51
C ALA A 173 -14.86 -7.81 -9.46
N ALA A 174 -15.89 -7.81 -8.60
CA ALA A 174 -16.01 -6.83 -7.53
C ALA A 174 -14.92 -7.02 -6.46
N SER A 175 -14.60 -8.26 -6.10
CA SER A 175 -13.50 -8.57 -5.18
C SER A 175 -12.14 -8.13 -5.70
N ASN A 176 -11.84 -8.41 -6.97
CA ASN A 176 -10.61 -7.97 -7.63
C ASN A 176 -10.52 -6.44 -7.72
N GLN A 177 -11.66 -5.74 -7.82
CA GLN A 177 -11.67 -4.28 -7.82
C GLN A 177 -11.21 -3.72 -6.47
N VAL A 178 -11.68 -4.27 -5.36
CA VAL A 178 -11.24 -3.84 -4.01
C VAL A 178 -9.74 -3.99 -3.84
N GLU A 179 -9.17 -5.11 -4.28
CA GLU A 179 -7.72 -5.31 -4.25
C GLU A 179 -6.96 -4.35 -5.17
N THR A 180 -7.46 -4.16 -6.39
CA THR A 180 -6.87 -3.25 -7.38
C THR A 180 -6.82 -1.82 -6.86
N ASP A 181 -7.90 -1.36 -6.22
CA ASP A 181 -8.01 0.01 -5.69
C ASP A 181 -7.02 0.26 -4.56
N VAL A 182 -6.88 -0.69 -3.62
CA VAL A 182 -5.90 -0.57 -2.53
C VAL A 182 -4.47 -0.58 -3.07
N ASN A 183 -4.16 -1.46 -4.02
CA ASN A 183 -2.83 -1.53 -4.64
C ASN A 183 -2.52 -0.26 -5.44
N ALA A 184 -3.52 0.27 -6.17
CA ALA A 184 -3.40 1.54 -6.88
C ALA A 184 -3.14 2.70 -5.90
N TYR A 185 -3.91 2.77 -4.81
CA TYR A 185 -3.70 3.76 -3.75
C TYR A 185 -2.28 3.69 -3.17
N LEU A 186 -1.81 2.49 -2.80
CA LEU A 186 -0.45 2.28 -2.29
C LEU A 186 0.62 2.72 -3.29
N SER A 187 0.43 2.41 -4.58
CA SER A 187 1.35 2.83 -5.64
C SER A 187 1.42 4.36 -5.77
N GLN A 188 0.27 5.04 -5.70
CA GLN A 188 0.20 6.50 -5.77
C GLN A 188 0.84 7.15 -4.53
N VAL A 189 0.55 6.64 -3.32
CA VAL A 189 1.16 7.15 -2.07
C VAL A 189 2.68 7.00 -2.08
N SER A 190 3.21 5.91 -2.64
CA SER A 190 4.64 5.62 -2.62
C SER A 190 5.49 6.64 -3.39
N VAL A 191 4.91 7.33 -4.38
CA VAL A 191 5.64 8.29 -5.23
C VAL A 191 5.48 9.74 -4.78
N LEU A 192 4.65 10.01 -3.75
CA LEU A 192 4.48 11.36 -3.22
C LEU A 192 5.76 11.85 -2.52
N SER A 193 6.09 13.12 -2.69
CA SER A 193 7.14 13.79 -1.93
C SER A 193 6.63 14.14 -0.54
N ALA A 194 7.42 13.87 0.50
CA ALA A 194 7.06 14.27 1.85
C ALA A 194 7.24 15.77 2.06
N ASP A 195 6.25 16.41 2.67
CA ASP A 195 6.32 17.78 3.18
C ASP A 195 7.09 17.83 4.50
N GLN A 196 7.00 16.75 5.29
CA GLN A 196 7.63 16.63 6.60
C GLN A 196 8.31 15.27 6.76
N SER A 197 9.47 15.26 7.40
CA SER A 197 10.14 14.02 7.82
C SER A 197 10.33 14.05 9.33
N ILE A 198 9.79 13.05 10.00
CA ILE A 198 9.89 12.82 11.44
C ILE A 198 10.59 11.48 11.69
N GLY A 199 11.38 11.42 12.75
CA GLY A 199 12.07 10.21 13.16
C GLY A 199 11.13 9.20 13.84
N ALA A 200 11.67 8.46 14.81
CA ALA A 200 10.86 7.68 15.72
C ALA A 200 10.20 8.58 16.76
N VAL A 201 8.91 8.37 17.02
CA VAL A 201 8.11 9.13 18.00
C VAL A 201 7.74 8.20 19.15
N SER A 202 8.17 8.54 20.36
CA SER A 202 7.89 7.77 21.59
C SER A 202 7.11 8.54 22.67
N GLY A 203 6.69 9.77 22.36
CA GLY A 203 5.96 10.65 23.26
C GLY A 203 4.93 11.48 22.50
N SER A 204 4.29 12.42 23.21
CA SER A 204 3.33 13.32 22.57
C SER A 204 4.00 14.21 21.52
N THR A 205 3.35 14.36 20.38
CA THR A 205 3.83 15.22 19.29
C THR A 205 2.65 15.76 18.49
N THR A 206 2.86 16.82 17.74
CA THR A 206 1.85 17.40 16.84
C THR A 206 2.39 17.45 15.42
N ILE A 207 1.61 16.94 14.48
CA ILE A 207 1.82 17.08 13.04
C ILE A 207 0.88 18.19 12.57
N PHE A 208 1.43 19.21 11.92
CA PHE A 208 0.67 20.35 11.39
C PHE A 208 0.43 20.20 9.90
N ALA A 209 -0.70 20.69 9.41
CA ALA A 209 -0.98 20.76 7.98
C ALA A 209 0.08 21.59 7.22
N SER A 210 0.41 21.17 6.01
CA SER A 210 1.13 21.96 5.02
C SER A 210 0.19 23.01 4.39
N GLN A 211 0.74 23.96 3.63
CA GLN A 211 -0.05 25.00 2.96
C GLN A 211 -0.78 24.50 1.70
N SER A 212 -0.51 23.28 1.23
CA SER A 212 -1.04 22.73 -0.02
C SER A 212 -2.38 22.02 0.13
N GLY A 213 -2.90 21.86 1.36
CA GLY A 213 -4.12 21.09 1.66
C GLY A 213 -3.91 19.58 1.70
N LEU A 214 -2.85 19.06 1.08
CA LEU A 214 -2.36 17.69 1.25
C LEU A 214 -1.03 17.71 1.98
N THR A 215 -0.96 17.08 3.14
CA THR A 215 0.25 16.94 3.94
C THR A 215 0.76 15.51 3.87
N VAL A 216 1.94 15.31 3.30
CA VAL A 216 2.62 14.01 3.26
C VAL A 216 3.73 14.01 4.30
N VAL A 217 3.70 13.03 5.20
CA VAL A 217 4.62 12.93 6.34
C VAL A 217 5.33 11.58 6.29
N ASP A 218 6.65 11.60 6.31
CA ASP A 218 7.47 10.39 6.47
C ASP A 218 7.88 10.24 7.92
N ALA A 219 7.55 9.10 8.52
CA ALA A 219 7.90 8.72 9.88
C ALA A 219 8.72 7.42 9.92
N THR A 220 9.63 7.30 10.88
CA THR A 220 10.31 6.02 11.14
C THR A 220 9.38 5.05 11.88
N SER A 221 8.84 5.46 13.02
CA SER A 221 7.93 4.63 13.81
C SER A 221 7.17 5.47 14.83
N PHE A 222 6.06 4.93 15.33
CA PHE A 222 5.33 5.48 16.46
C PHE A 222 5.25 4.44 17.57
N ASN A 223 5.61 4.83 18.79
CA ASN A 223 5.45 4.02 20.00
C ASN A 223 4.86 4.90 21.11
N LEU A 224 3.55 5.12 21.03
CA LEU A 224 2.82 5.97 21.96
C LEU A 224 2.44 5.13 23.19
N GLN A 225 2.91 5.53 24.36
CA GLN A 225 2.67 4.81 25.62
C GLN A 225 2.28 5.79 26.74
N GLY A 226 1.64 5.27 27.79
CA GLY A 226 1.42 6.01 29.04
C GLY A 226 0.66 7.32 28.87
N GLY A 227 -0.38 7.33 28.03
CA GLY A 227 -1.20 8.52 27.76
C GLY A 227 -0.61 9.51 26.74
N SER A 228 0.50 9.16 26.08
CA SER A 228 1.05 9.98 24.99
C SER A 228 0.01 10.22 23.90
N THR A 229 0.00 11.41 23.32
CA THR A 229 -0.97 11.80 22.29
C THR A 229 -0.24 12.29 21.04
N LEU A 230 -0.52 11.65 19.90
CA LEU A 230 -0.20 12.18 18.59
C LEU A 230 -1.37 13.06 18.14
N THR A 231 -1.14 14.36 18.00
CA THR A 231 -2.14 15.29 17.48
C THR A 231 -1.89 15.56 16.00
N VAL A 232 -2.92 15.43 15.17
CA VAL A 232 -2.91 15.89 13.77
C VAL A 232 -3.76 17.15 13.69
N SER A 233 -3.13 18.29 13.41
CA SER A 233 -3.77 19.61 13.47
C SER A 233 -3.78 20.26 12.08
N GLY A 234 -4.97 20.64 11.64
CA GLY A 234 -5.23 21.27 10.34
C GLY A 234 -6.68 21.75 10.28
N THR A 235 -7.10 22.25 9.14
CA THR A 235 -8.49 22.62 8.85
C THR A 235 -9.30 21.42 8.36
N ALA A 236 -10.63 21.56 8.27
CA ALA A 236 -11.51 20.50 7.76
C ALA A 236 -11.26 20.12 6.28
N SER A 237 -10.58 20.97 5.50
CA SER A 237 -10.18 20.69 4.12
C SER A 237 -8.83 19.98 4.00
N ASP A 238 -8.06 19.91 5.08
CA ASP A 238 -6.71 19.34 5.03
C ASP A 238 -6.79 17.81 5.07
N THR A 239 -5.95 17.17 4.25
CA THR A 239 -5.76 15.72 4.21
C THR A 239 -4.32 15.38 4.57
N PHE A 240 -4.14 14.28 5.31
CA PHE A 240 -2.84 13.81 5.78
C PHE A 240 -2.58 12.39 5.29
N ILE A 241 -1.37 12.18 4.78
CA ILE A 241 -0.83 10.86 4.47
C ILE A 241 0.43 10.68 5.29
N ILE A 242 0.38 9.81 6.29
CA ILE A 242 1.48 9.54 7.20
C ILE A 242 2.06 8.18 6.84
N ARG A 243 3.21 8.18 6.15
CA ARG A 243 3.94 6.97 5.76
C ARG A 243 4.88 6.58 6.89
N VAL A 244 4.77 5.34 7.36
CA VAL A 244 5.56 4.82 8.48
C VAL A 244 6.40 3.65 7.99
N SER A 245 7.71 3.83 7.92
CA SER A 245 8.63 2.78 7.44
C SER A 245 8.82 1.62 8.43
N GLY A 246 8.56 1.86 9.71
CA GLY A 246 8.63 0.89 10.81
C GLY A 246 7.25 0.42 11.26
N THR A 247 7.02 0.41 12.58
CA THR A 247 5.78 -0.01 13.23
C THR A 247 5.01 1.18 13.80
N LEU A 248 3.71 0.98 14.02
CA LEU A 248 2.86 1.90 14.77
C LEU A 248 2.29 1.16 15.97
N THR A 249 2.72 1.56 17.17
CA THR A 249 2.29 0.96 18.43
C THR A 249 1.63 2.00 19.32
N THR A 250 0.44 1.72 19.83
CA THR A 250 -0.22 2.49 20.90
C THR A 250 -0.53 1.61 22.11
N GLY A 251 -0.31 2.14 23.30
CA GLY A 251 -0.67 1.49 24.56
C GLY A 251 -0.79 2.45 25.72
N GLY A 252 -1.20 1.93 26.88
CA GLY A 252 -1.34 2.72 28.11
C GLY A 252 -2.29 3.92 27.96
N ASN A 253 -3.41 3.75 27.24
CA ASN A 253 -4.40 4.80 27.00
C ASN A 253 -3.87 6.02 26.20
N SER A 254 -2.91 5.78 25.31
CA SER A 254 -2.43 6.78 24.34
C SER A 254 -3.48 7.08 23.27
N ASN A 255 -3.41 8.27 22.69
CA ASN A 255 -4.41 8.74 21.72
C ASN A 255 -3.75 9.14 20.40
N ILE A 256 -4.51 8.99 19.32
CA ILE A 256 -4.28 9.70 18.06
C ILE A 256 -5.49 10.63 17.92
N ALA A 257 -5.26 11.92 18.11
CA ALA A 257 -6.32 12.92 18.21
C ALA A 257 -6.23 13.91 17.05
N LEU A 258 -7.39 14.42 16.64
CA LEU A 258 -7.50 15.41 15.57
C LEU A 258 -7.85 16.78 16.15
N ASP A 259 -7.25 17.83 15.57
CA ASP A 259 -7.46 19.21 15.98
C ASP A 259 -7.67 20.14 14.76
N GLY A 260 -8.28 21.30 15.00
CA GLY A 260 -8.51 22.34 13.99
C GLY A 260 -9.61 22.04 12.96
N GLY A 261 -10.31 20.91 13.10
CA GLY A 261 -11.44 20.52 12.24
C GLY A 261 -11.15 19.38 11.27
N VAL A 262 -9.91 18.85 11.25
CA VAL A 262 -9.58 17.61 10.53
C VAL A 262 -10.48 16.47 11.00
N THR A 263 -10.98 15.66 10.07
CA THR A 263 -11.78 14.46 10.36
C THR A 263 -10.94 13.19 10.19
N ALA A 264 -11.35 12.11 10.85
CA ALA A 264 -10.62 10.83 10.78
C ALA A 264 -10.56 10.24 9.36
N SER A 265 -11.57 10.52 8.53
CA SER A 265 -11.55 10.18 7.10
C SER A 265 -10.40 10.88 6.35
N ASN A 266 -9.94 12.04 6.79
CA ASN A 266 -8.89 12.81 6.12
C ASN A 266 -7.47 12.46 6.59
N VAL A 267 -7.28 11.45 7.44
CA VAL A 267 -5.96 11.07 7.95
C VAL A 267 -5.69 9.60 7.64
N VAL A 268 -4.73 9.33 6.76
CA VAL A 268 -4.36 7.96 6.36
C VAL A 268 -2.94 7.64 6.81
N PHE A 269 -2.80 6.63 7.65
CA PHE A 269 -1.54 6.03 8.05
C PHE A 269 -1.23 4.84 7.14
N VAL A 270 -0.14 4.92 6.37
CA VAL A 270 0.37 3.81 5.56
C VAL A 270 1.61 3.24 6.25
N VAL A 271 1.47 2.09 6.90
CA VAL A 271 2.49 1.48 7.75
C VAL A 271 3.10 0.27 7.05
N ALA A 272 4.43 0.26 6.90
CA ALA A 272 5.13 -0.83 6.22
C ALA A 272 5.07 -2.16 6.99
N ASN A 273 5.07 -2.10 8.33
CA ASN A 273 5.09 -3.26 9.20
C ASN A 273 3.84 -3.31 10.10
N ASP A 274 4.00 -3.88 11.30
CA ASP A 274 2.91 -4.13 12.23
C ASP A 274 2.30 -2.84 12.78
N ILE A 275 0.97 -2.88 12.90
CA ILE A 275 0.14 -1.89 13.61
C ILE A 275 -0.42 -2.59 14.84
N THR A 276 -0.06 -2.13 16.03
CA THR A 276 -0.57 -2.68 17.30
C THR A 276 -1.15 -1.54 18.14
N MET A 277 -2.46 -1.56 18.36
CA MET A 277 -3.12 -0.50 19.11
C MET A 277 -3.80 -1.04 20.34
N SER A 278 -3.66 -0.31 21.45
CA SER A 278 -4.35 -0.68 22.67
C SER A 278 -4.79 0.50 23.54
N GLY A 279 -6.08 0.49 23.91
CA GLY A 279 -6.70 1.55 24.71
C GLY A 279 -6.84 2.88 23.96
N GLY A 280 -7.27 3.93 24.69
CA GLY A 280 -7.38 5.30 24.19
C GLY A 280 -8.46 5.52 23.12
N THR A 281 -8.41 6.72 22.54
CA THR A 281 -9.17 7.11 21.34
C THR A 281 -8.21 7.26 20.17
N ILE A 282 -8.47 6.53 19.09
CA ILE A 282 -7.60 6.48 17.91
C ILE A 282 -8.40 6.94 16.69
N ASP A 283 -8.02 8.08 16.13
CA ASP A 283 -8.65 8.65 14.95
C ASP A 283 -7.77 8.47 13.70
N GLY A 284 -8.34 7.91 12.62
CA GLY A 284 -7.68 7.80 11.32
C GLY A 284 -7.96 6.51 10.55
N ILE A 285 -7.51 6.45 9.31
CA ILE A 285 -7.52 5.25 8.47
C ILE A 285 -6.15 4.61 8.53
N PHE A 286 -6.07 3.32 8.83
CA PHE A 286 -4.82 2.61 9.06
C PHE A 286 -4.66 1.49 8.05
N LEU A 287 -3.65 1.60 7.20
CA LEU A 287 -3.32 0.64 6.18
C LEU A 287 -1.96 0.01 6.51
N SER A 288 -1.92 -1.30 6.71
CA SER A 288 -0.64 -2.03 6.78
C SER A 288 -0.33 -2.70 5.44
N SER A 289 0.80 -2.31 4.84
CA SER A 289 1.22 -2.84 3.54
C SER A 289 1.99 -4.17 3.66
N GLY A 290 2.48 -4.52 4.85
CA GLY A 290 3.35 -5.69 5.02
C GLY A 290 3.38 -6.31 6.42
N GLY A 291 2.62 -5.79 7.38
CA GLY A 291 2.53 -6.31 8.74
C GLY A 291 1.15 -6.75 9.15
N ASN A 292 1.03 -7.21 10.39
CA ASN A 292 -0.24 -7.50 11.03
C ASN A 292 -0.87 -6.21 11.56
N ILE A 293 -2.19 -6.23 11.74
CA ILE A 293 -2.92 -5.20 12.47
C ILE A 293 -3.58 -5.86 13.67
N THR A 294 -3.29 -5.38 14.87
CA THR A 294 -3.91 -5.87 16.12
C THR A 294 -4.50 -4.72 16.90
N LEU A 295 -5.81 -4.75 17.14
CA LEU A 295 -6.52 -3.78 17.97
C LEU A 295 -6.97 -4.41 19.27
N SER A 296 -6.73 -3.74 20.38
CA SER A 296 -7.05 -4.22 21.72
C SER A 296 -7.71 -3.15 22.59
N ALA A 297 -9.00 -3.28 22.89
CA ALA A 297 -9.76 -2.27 23.63
C ALA A 297 -9.71 -0.86 22.99
N GLY A 298 -10.34 0.13 23.62
CA GLY A 298 -10.36 1.51 23.14
C GLY A 298 -11.44 1.79 22.09
N VAL A 299 -11.54 3.06 21.71
CA VAL A 299 -12.46 3.56 20.69
C VAL A 299 -11.64 3.99 19.47
N HIS A 300 -11.96 3.42 18.32
CA HIS A 300 -11.22 3.59 17.08
C HIS A 300 -12.16 4.21 16.06
N ASN A 301 -11.99 5.48 15.72
CA ASN A 301 -12.81 6.16 14.72
C ASN A 301 -12.04 6.18 13.40
N GLY A 302 -12.40 5.30 12.47
CA GLY A 302 -11.50 4.98 11.37
C GLY A 302 -11.88 3.78 10.53
N ALA A 303 -10.91 3.36 9.72
CA ALA A 303 -10.95 2.13 8.95
C ALA A 303 -9.59 1.40 9.02
N TYR A 304 -9.60 0.07 8.91
CA TYR A 304 -8.40 -0.76 9.00
C TYR A 304 -8.24 -1.62 7.75
N ILE A 305 -7.15 -1.44 7.02
CA ILE A 305 -6.91 -2.08 5.73
C ILE A 305 -5.63 -2.90 5.81
N LEU A 306 -5.75 -4.21 5.64
CA LEU A 306 -4.65 -5.14 5.59
C LEU A 306 -4.39 -5.55 4.14
N ALA A 307 -3.29 -5.05 3.58
CA ALA A 307 -2.83 -5.40 2.23
C ALA A 307 -1.74 -6.48 2.22
N GLY A 308 -1.12 -6.77 3.38
CA GLY A 308 -0.05 -7.76 3.48
C GLY A 308 -0.52 -9.21 3.29
N ASP A 309 0.12 -9.92 2.37
CA ASP A 309 -0.12 -11.34 2.11
C ASP A 309 0.25 -12.21 3.33
N GLY A 310 -0.64 -13.13 3.69
CA GLY A 310 -0.47 -14.05 4.82
C GLY A 310 -0.43 -13.37 6.20
N LYS A 311 -0.85 -12.10 6.31
CA LYS A 311 -0.91 -11.35 7.58
C LYS A 311 -2.27 -11.45 8.24
N GLN A 312 -2.38 -10.93 9.46
CA GLN A 312 -3.61 -10.96 10.25
C GLN A 312 -4.10 -9.57 10.61
N LEU A 313 -5.41 -9.34 10.43
CA LEU A 313 -6.14 -8.21 11.03
C LEU A 313 -6.99 -8.77 12.19
N LYS A 314 -6.63 -8.38 13.41
CA LYS A 314 -7.12 -8.96 14.66
C LYS A 314 -7.77 -7.92 15.56
N PHE A 315 -9.01 -8.18 15.95
CA PHE A 315 -9.70 -7.44 17.01
C PHE A 315 -9.79 -8.32 18.26
N GLN A 316 -9.26 -7.84 19.39
CA GLN A 316 -9.26 -8.54 20.67
C GLN A 316 -9.59 -7.58 21.83
N SER A 317 -9.99 -8.09 22.98
CA SER A 317 -10.23 -7.24 24.17
C SER A 317 -11.29 -6.15 23.97
N ALA A 318 -12.36 -6.47 23.24
CA ALA A 318 -13.52 -5.59 23.04
C ALA A 318 -13.20 -4.15 22.53
N PRO A 319 -12.50 -3.98 21.40
CA PRO A 319 -12.37 -2.67 20.79
C PRO A 319 -13.71 -2.26 20.16
N THR A 320 -13.99 -0.95 20.14
CA THR A 320 -15.10 -0.39 19.36
C THR A 320 -14.53 0.33 18.14
N VAL A 321 -14.89 -0.10 16.95
CA VAL A 321 -14.51 0.53 15.68
C VAL A 321 -15.72 1.28 15.14
N ASN A 322 -15.59 2.59 14.93
CA ASN A 322 -16.58 3.47 14.33
C ASN A 322 -16.13 3.88 12.94
N PHE A 323 -16.82 3.39 11.91
CA PHE A 323 -16.49 3.76 10.55
C PHE A 323 -16.84 5.22 10.27
N VAL A 324 -15.91 5.93 9.64
CA VAL A 324 -16.03 7.37 9.32
C VAL A 324 -16.05 7.65 7.82
N GLY A 325 -16.13 6.61 6.98
CA GLY A 325 -15.96 6.74 5.53
C GLY A 325 -14.49 6.72 5.11
N GLY A 326 -14.27 6.44 3.82
CA GLY A 326 -12.96 6.57 3.19
C GLY A 326 -12.52 8.03 3.03
N PRO A 327 -11.24 8.27 2.70
CA PRO A 327 -10.74 9.61 2.48
C PRO A 327 -11.47 10.24 1.29
N PRO A 328 -11.83 11.54 1.37
CA PRO A 328 -12.35 12.23 0.21
C PRO A 328 -11.28 12.21 -0.89
N ALA A 329 -11.71 12.11 -2.14
CA ALA A 329 -10.82 12.15 -3.27
C ALA A 329 -10.05 13.48 -3.28
N VAL A 330 -8.74 13.44 -3.01
CA VAL A 330 -7.89 14.64 -3.01
C VAL A 330 -7.30 14.84 -4.39
N PRO A 331 -7.48 16.01 -5.02
CA PRO A 331 -6.81 16.30 -6.27
C PRO A 331 -5.30 16.39 -6.02
N VAL A 332 -4.52 15.44 -6.55
CA VAL A 332 -3.06 15.52 -6.48
C VAL A 332 -2.61 16.59 -7.49
N PRO A 333 -1.82 17.61 -7.07
CA PRO A 333 -1.28 18.60 -7.98
C PRO A 333 -0.53 17.91 -9.13
N GLU A 334 -0.94 18.18 -10.37
CA GLU A 334 -0.27 17.60 -11.54
C GLU A 334 1.23 17.96 -11.50
N PRO A 335 2.14 17.00 -11.74
CA PRO A 335 3.57 17.29 -11.77
C PRO A 335 3.84 18.27 -12.90
N SER A 336 3.99 19.55 -12.55
CA SER A 336 4.30 20.71 -13.41
C SER A 336 4.37 20.36 -14.90
N ALA A 337 3.22 20.16 -15.55
CA ALA A 337 3.16 19.87 -16.98
C ALA A 337 3.92 20.95 -17.79
N ALA A 338 4.05 22.16 -17.21
CA ALA A 338 4.92 23.24 -17.66
C ALA A 338 6.36 22.82 -17.95
N LEU A 339 6.96 21.89 -17.19
CA LEU A 339 8.33 21.44 -17.41
C LEU A 339 8.44 20.50 -18.62
N VAL A 340 7.46 19.60 -18.79
CA VAL A 340 7.37 18.71 -19.95
C VAL A 340 7.08 19.52 -21.24
N PHE A 341 6.18 20.50 -21.18
CA PHE A 341 5.93 21.41 -22.29
C PHE A 341 7.11 22.32 -22.61
N GLY A 342 7.81 22.81 -21.58
CA GLY A 342 9.01 23.64 -21.73
C GLY A 342 10.11 22.90 -22.49
N MET A 343 10.39 21.65 -22.15
CA MET A 343 11.39 20.85 -22.86
C MET A 343 10.98 20.55 -24.32
N GLY A 344 9.69 20.35 -24.59
CA GLY A 344 9.20 20.15 -25.95
C GLY A 344 9.44 21.36 -26.87
N LEU A 345 9.23 22.58 -26.36
CA LEU A 345 9.41 23.83 -27.13
C LEU A 345 10.89 24.14 -27.44
N PHE A 346 11.82 23.77 -26.56
CA PHE A 346 13.25 23.97 -26.81
C PHE A 346 13.80 23.07 -27.94
N VAL A 347 13.24 21.87 -28.12
CA VAL A 347 13.66 20.97 -29.20
C VAL A 347 13.17 21.47 -30.57
N VAL A 348 11.98 22.08 -30.65
CA VAL A 348 11.42 22.59 -31.91
C VAL A 348 12.10 23.89 -32.38
N SER A 349 12.58 24.72 -31.45
CA SER A 349 13.23 26.01 -31.79
C SER A 349 14.62 25.89 -32.45
N ARG A 350 15.23 24.71 -32.46
CA ARG A 350 16.55 24.46 -33.11
C ARG A 350 16.47 23.82 -34.49
N LEU A 351 15.31 23.84 -35.15
CA LEU A 351 15.24 23.44 -36.56
C LEU A 351 15.85 24.53 -37.46
N PRO A 352 16.93 24.26 -38.21
CA PRO A 352 17.60 25.25 -39.04
C PRO A 352 16.64 25.79 -40.11
N ARG A 353 16.36 27.10 -40.05
CA ARG A 353 15.65 27.83 -41.11
C ARG A 353 16.45 27.68 -42.41
N ARG A 354 15.93 26.89 -43.34
CA ARG A 354 16.50 26.78 -44.69
C ARG A 354 16.22 28.09 -45.43
N ALA A 355 17.25 28.91 -45.59
CA ALA A 355 17.18 30.12 -46.42
C ALA A 355 16.86 29.72 -47.87
N ARG A 356 15.87 30.40 -48.47
CA ARG A 356 15.57 30.34 -49.90
C ARG A 356 16.48 31.30 -50.64
#